data_AF-A0A9X0F9H3-F1
#
_entry.id   AF-A0A9X0F9H3-F1
#
_cell.length_a   1.000
_cell.length_b   1.000
_cell.length_c   1.000
_cell.angle_alpha   90.00
_cell.angle_beta   90.00
_cell.angle_gamma   90.00
#
_symmetry.space_group_name_H-M   'P 1'
#
loop_
_entity.id
_entity.type
_entity.pdbx_description
1 polymer ?
#
loop_
_entity_poly.entity_id
_entity_poly.type
_entity_poly.pdbx_seq_one_letter_code
_entity_poly.pdbx_strand_id
1 'polypeptide(L)' 'MYRALNDILSLIFTYIMNQKDNNVEIIEVASGEVVSIILFGTFPHGIAITPNDQYAYIADFESNTLSIIRT' A
#
# COMPACT_ATOMS: atom_id res chain seq x y z
N MET A 1 9.82 -6.21 -29.11
CA MET A 1 8.61 -7.06 -29.09
C MET A 1 8.28 -7.66 -27.70
N TYR A 2 9.21 -7.63 -26.72
CA TYR A 2 8.99 -8.14 -25.35
C TYR A 2 8.20 -7.21 -24.40
N ARG A 3 7.91 -5.96 -24.80
CA ARG A 3 7.31 -4.94 -23.91
C ARG A 3 5.80 -5.09 -23.72
N ALA A 4 5.10 -5.68 -24.70
CA ALA A 4 3.63 -5.79 -24.71
C ALA A 4 3.07 -6.97 -23.89
N LEU A 5 3.92 -7.89 -23.42
CA LEU A 5 3.51 -9.03 -22.59
C LEU A 5 3.35 -8.64 -21.11
N ASN A 6 4.01 -7.56 -20.67
CA ASN A 6 3.87 -7.06 -19.30
C ASN A 6 2.55 -6.30 -19.08
N ASP A 7 1.91 -5.81 -20.14
CA ASP A 7 0.61 -5.13 -20.07
C ASP A 7 -0.56 -6.11 -19.79
N ILE A 8 -0.31 -7.43 -19.81
CA ILE A 8 -1.30 -8.49 -19.53
C ILE A 8 -1.07 -9.11 -18.13
N LEU A 9 0.03 -8.79 -17.45
CA LEU A 9 0.25 -9.20 -16.07
C LEU A 9 -0.69 -8.42 -15.16
N SER A 10 -1.42 -9.12 -14.30
CA SER A 10 -2.15 -8.48 -13.21
C SER A 10 -1.20 -7.55 -12.46
N LEU A 11 -1.55 -6.26 -12.36
CA LEU A 11 -0.81 -5.30 -11.57
C LEU A 11 -0.95 -5.70 -10.10
N ILE A 12 0.06 -6.38 -9.59
CA ILE A 12 0.14 -6.74 -8.18
C ILE A 12 0.86 -5.61 -7.47
N PHE A 13 0.21 -5.04 -6.47
CA PHE A 13 0.81 -4.06 -5.57
C PHE A 13 1.04 -4.69 -4.20
N THR A 14 2.12 -4.29 -3.55
CA THR A 14 2.34 -4.55 -2.13
C THR A 14 2.39 -3.23 -1.38
N TYR A 15 1.94 -3.25 -0.12
CA TYR A 15 1.87 -2.09 0.75
C TYR A 15 2.88 -2.28 1.88
N ILE A 16 3.89 -1.42 1.93
CA ILE A 16 4.92 -1.45 2.95
C ILE A 16 4.63 -0.35 3.96
N MET A 17 4.49 -0.75 5.22
CA MET A 17 4.22 0.17 6.31
C MET A 17 5.51 0.63 6.97
N ASN A 18 5.83 1.91 6.84
CA ASN A 18 7.01 2.51 7.43
C ASN A 18 6.60 3.27 8.70
N GLN A 19 6.56 2.54 9.82
CA GLN A 19 6.03 3.05 11.10
C GLN A 19 6.77 4.30 11.57
N LYS A 20 8.10 4.35 11.40
CA LYS A 20 8.93 5.48 11.84
C LYS A 20 8.85 6.70 10.93
N ASP A 21 8.53 6.48 9.66
CA ASP A 21 8.43 7.53 8.65
C ASP A 21 6.98 7.98 8.44
N ASN A 22 6.06 7.47 9.26
CA ASN A 22 4.64 7.79 9.27
C ASN A 22 3.99 7.67 7.88
N ASN A 23 4.36 6.66 7.10
CA ASN A 23 3.83 6.48 5.75
C ASN A 23 3.60 5.01 5.38
N VAL A 24 2.88 4.84 4.27
CA VAL A 24 2.76 3.57 3.55
C VAL A 24 3.25 3.78 2.12
N GLU A 25 4.22 2.96 1.70
CA GLU A 25 4.69 2.90 0.33
C GLU A 25 3.91 1.84 -0.45
N ILE A 26 3.48 2.18 -1.65
CA ILE A 26 2.85 1.27 -2.59
C ILE A 26 3.89 0.93 -3.64
N ILE A 27 4.19 -0.35 -3.77
CA ILE A 27 5.22 -0.87 -4.67
C ILE A 27 4.57 -1.74 -5.73
N GLU A 28 4.87 -1.46 -7.00
CA GLU A 28 4.53 -2.37 -8.09
C GLU A 28 5.45 -3.59 -8.02
N VAL A 29 4.89 -4.79 -7.81
CA VAL A 29 5.69 -6.01 -7.55
C VAL A 29 6.51 -6.41 -8.77
N ALA A 30 6.03 -6.15 -9.98
CA ALA A 30 6.72 -6.53 -11.22
C ALA A 30 8.02 -5.77 -11.44
N SER A 31 8.05 -4.48 -11.08
CA SER A 31 9.19 -3.60 -11.26
C SER A 31 10.02 -3.42 -9.99
N GLY A 32 9.40 -3.59 -8.81
CA GLY A 32 9.98 -3.26 -7.51
C GLY A 32 9.99 -1.76 -7.23
N GLU A 33 9.35 -0.95 -8.07
CA GLU A 33 9.36 0.52 -7.96
C GLU A 33 8.27 1.01 -7.01
N VAL A 34 8.58 2.05 -6.24
CA VAL A 34 7.59 2.79 -5.45
C VAL A 34 6.74 3.63 -6.39
N VAL A 35 5.45 3.30 -6.49
CA VAL A 35 4.50 3.98 -7.38
C VAL A 35 3.65 5.02 -6.66
N SER A 36 3.57 4.96 -5.33
CA SER A 36 2.85 5.94 -4.51
C SER A 36 3.30 5.90 -3.05
N ILE A 37 3.14 7.03 -2.36
CA ILE A 37 3.40 7.17 -0.92
C ILE A 37 2.17 7.83 -0.29
N ILE A 38 1.60 7.18 0.73
CA ILE A 38 0.49 7.71 1.51
C ILE A 38 1.03 8.15 2.86
N LEU A 39 0.88 9.44 3.17
CA LEU A 39 1.28 10.01 4.46
C LEU A 39 0.17 9.78 5.50
N PHE A 40 0.58 9.36 6.69
CA PHE A 40 -0.28 9.20 7.86
C PHE A 40 0.17 10.14 8.98
N GLY A 41 -0.67 10.27 10.00
CA GLY A 41 -0.41 11.15 11.14
C GLY A 41 0.75 10.65 11.99
N THR A 42 0.62 9.46 12.61
CA THR A 42 1.55 9.00 13.65
C THR A 42 1.63 7.48 13.76
N PHE A 43 2.75 6.86 13.43
CA PHE A 43 3.02 5.45 13.77
C PHE A 43 1.93 4.46 13.30
N PRO A 44 1.70 4.32 11.97
CA PRO A 44 0.87 3.25 11.45
C PRO A 44 1.48 1.91 11.89
N HIS A 45 0.66 1.00 12.43
CA HIS A 45 1.13 -0.25 13.04
C HIS A 45 0.64 -1.53 12.35
N GLY A 46 -0.58 -1.54 11.81
CA GLY A 46 -1.15 -2.71 11.15
C GLY A 46 -1.97 -2.37 9.92
N ILE A 47 -1.89 -3.21 8.88
CA ILE A 47 -2.66 -3.10 7.64
C ILE A 47 -3.40 -4.40 7.35
N ALA A 48 -4.65 -4.28 6.90
CA ALA A 48 -5.44 -5.40 6.35
C ALA A 48 -6.17 -4.94 5.08
N ILE A 49 -6.08 -5.75 4.03
CA ILE A 49 -6.72 -5.49 2.73
C ILE A 49 -7.99 -6.35 2.62
N THR A 50 -9.07 -5.77 2.08
CA THR A 50 -10.32 -6.49 1.83
C THR A 50 -10.13 -7.57 0.76
N PRO A 51 -10.81 -8.74 0.85
CA PRO A 51 -10.63 -9.82 -0.14
C PRO A 51 -10.97 -9.48 -1.60
N ASN A 52 -11.66 -8.36 -1.84
CA ASN A 52 -11.99 -7.86 -3.16
C ASN A 52 -11.05 -6.74 -3.65
N ASP A 53 -9.94 -6.49 -2.94
CA ASP A 53 -8.92 -5.48 -3.27
C ASP A 53 -9.47 -4.08 -3.52
N GLN A 54 -10.51 -3.67 -2.77
CA GLN A 54 -11.09 -2.32 -2.88
C GLN A 54 -10.65 -1.37 -1.77
N TYR A 55 -10.35 -1.91 -0.58
CA TYR A 55 -10.01 -1.11 0.57
C TYR A 55 -8.88 -1.72 1.41
N ALA A 56 -8.10 -0.86 2.04
CA ALA A 56 -7.20 -1.23 3.12
C ALA A 56 -7.53 -0.45 4.40
N TYR A 57 -7.45 -1.15 5.52
CA TYR A 57 -7.61 -0.62 6.86
C TYR A 57 -6.25 -0.46 7.51
N ILE A 58 -5.92 0.75 7.97
CA ILE A 58 -4.66 1.06 8.62
C ILE A 58 -4.94 1.47 10.07
N ALA A 59 -4.43 0.68 11.01
CA ALA A 59 -4.47 0.99 12.43
C ALA A 59 -3.27 1.87 12.80
N ASP A 60 -3.55 3.04 13.36
CA ASP A 60 -2.55 4.00 13.85
C ASP A 60 -2.49 3.89 15.37
N PHE A 61 -1.36 3.43 15.89
CA PHE A 61 -1.22 3.07 17.30
C PHE A 61 -1.14 4.30 18.21
N GLU A 62 -0.50 5.37 17.75
CA GLU A 62 -0.25 6.54 18.58
C GLU A 62 -1.48 7.47 18.64
N SER A 63 -2.17 7.67 17.53
CA SER A 63 -3.38 8.51 17.49
C SER A 63 -4.64 7.80 17.98
N ASN A 64 -4.60 6.47 18.17
CA ASN A 64 -5.78 5.64 18.44
C ASN A 64 -6.87 5.78 17.37
N THR A 65 -6.47 5.87 16.09
CA THR A 65 -7.41 5.98 14.96
C THR A 65 -7.29 4.83 13.97
N LEU A 66 -8.32 4.69 13.14
CA LEU A 66 -8.37 3.75 12.02
C LEU A 66 -8.63 4.53 10.74
N SER A 67 -7.74 4.41 9.78
CA SER A 67 -7.88 4.99 8.44
C SER A 67 -8.34 3.95 7.44
N ILE A 68 -9.14 4.36 6.47
CA ILE A 68 -9.57 3.53 5.34
C ILE A 68 -9.09 4.20 4.06
N ILE A 69 -8.34 3.46 3.25
CA ILE A 69 -7.91 3.92 1.92
C ILE A 69 -8.51 3.03 0.84
N ARG A 70 -8.67 3.59 -0.36
CA ARG A 70 -8.97 2.83 -1.56
C ARG A 70 -7.66 2.25 -2.11
N THR A 71 -7.68 0.98 -2.48
CA THR A 71 -6.54 0.26 -3.06
C THR A 71 -6.48 0.40 -4.57
#